data_AF-A0A3L6FJC7-F1
#
_entry.id   AF-A0A3L6FJC7-F1
#
_cell.length_a   1.000
_cell.length_b   1.000
_cell.length_c   1.000
_cell.angle_alpha   90.00
_cell.angle_beta   90.00
_cell.angle_gamma   90.00
#
_symmetry.space_group_name_H-M   'P 1'
#
loop_
_entity.id
_entity.type
_entity.pdbx_description
1 polymer ?
#
loop_
_entity_poly.entity_id
_entity_poly.type
_entity_poly.pdbx_seq_one_letter_code
_entity_poly.pdbx_strand_id
1 'polypeptide(L)'
;MAAQEAVPIDAIGSQLEISLVGLEHAVLLTNNLDLAGQTFVVEKVQVRQAPALLEVIQRAVCHPKRKWVVRIPNTLKLRHIARISNEIEVVVAVVIPQLLRDNVDPTGARLLRRYAWSICHAARKVDGAPRIPGVSVSVRGPLWSLAADAAKPLLRYSAYVFSANRSKAWYEANVTKLAPAITVLLDYVVNIPYSFTVDAADDDDDSDNDDGGDDDDEHME
;
A
#
# COMPACT_ATOMS: atom_id res chain seq x y z
N MET A 1 8.00 5.69 -46.29
CA MET A 1 8.45 4.46 -45.58
C MET A 1 9.28 4.92 -44.40
N ALA A 2 8.71 4.94 -43.20
CA ALA A 2 9.40 5.37 -41.99
C ALA A 2 10.02 4.14 -41.32
N ALA A 3 11.32 4.21 -41.05
CA ALA A 3 12.11 3.16 -40.43
C ALA A 3 11.65 2.91 -38.99
N GLN A 4 11.45 1.65 -38.64
CA GLN A 4 11.36 1.20 -37.25
C GLN A 4 12.74 1.35 -36.61
N GLU A 5 12.86 2.26 -35.64
CA GLU A 5 14.02 2.32 -34.75
C GLU A 5 14.01 1.08 -33.85
N ALA A 6 14.99 0.20 -34.09
CA ALA A 6 15.29 -0.92 -33.23
C ALA A 6 15.99 -0.41 -31.96
N VAL A 7 15.40 -0.69 -30.80
CA VAL A 7 16.02 -0.45 -29.49
C VAL A 7 17.18 -1.44 -29.32
N PRO A 8 18.40 -0.99 -28.97
CA PRO A 8 19.56 -1.88 -28.88
C PRO A 8 19.49 -2.76 -27.62
N ILE A 9 19.67 -4.06 -27.82
CA ILE A 9 19.82 -5.06 -26.76
C ILE A 9 21.33 -5.28 -26.57
N ASP A 10 21.91 -4.67 -25.55
CA ASP A 10 23.27 -4.99 -25.12
C ASP A 10 23.26 -6.26 -24.27
N ALA A 11 23.80 -7.34 -24.83
CA ALA A 11 23.92 -8.64 -24.21
C ALA A 11 25.33 -8.81 -23.61
N ILE A 12 25.42 -8.82 -22.27
CA ILE A 12 26.56 -9.40 -21.55
C ILE A 12 26.00 -10.22 -20.38
N GLY A 13 25.81 -11.53 -20.59
CA GLY A 13 25.54 -12.53 -19.53
C GLY A 13 24.17 -12.49 -18.85
N SER A 14 23.17 -11.82 -19.43
CA SER A 14 21.96 -11.36 -18.74
C SER A 14 20.70 -12.19 -19.06
N GLN A 15 19.99 -12.71 -18.05
CA GLN A 15 18.54 -12.93 -18.18
C GLN A 15 17.93 -11.57 -18.53
N LEU A 16 17.20 -11.48 -19.65
CA LEU A 16 16.58 -10.24 -20.08
C LEU A 16 15.42 -9.92 -19.12
N GLU A 17 15.63 -8.97 -18.21
CA GLU A 17 14.59 -8.54 -17.27
C GLU A 17 13.66 -7.53 -17.96
N ILE A 18 12.37 -7.81 -17.93
CA ILE A 18 11.33 -7.01 -18.56
C ILE A 18 10.65 -6.14 -17.50
N SER A 19 10.75 -4.82 -17.64
CA SER A 19 10.07 -3.88 -16.75
C SER A 19 8.53 -3.90 -16.95
N LEU A 20 7.81 -4.01 -15.83
CA LEU A 20 6.38 -3.81 -15.71
C LEU A 20 6.11 -2.41 -15.16
N VAL A 21 5.59 -1.55 -16.03
CA VAL A 21 5.17 -0.18 -15.72
C VAL A 21 3.65 -0.16 -15.63
N GLY A 22 3.12 -0.45 -14.45
CA GLY A 22 1.69 -0.47 -14.19
C GLY A 22 0.93 -1.69 -14.75
N LEU A 23 -0.40 -1.65 -14.58
CA LEU A 23 -1.29 -2.77 -14.89
C LEU A 23 -1.42 -3.06 -16.39
N GLU A 24 -1.48 -2.01 -17.22
CA GLU A 24 -1.66 -2.15 -18.67
C GLU A 24 -0.54 -2.98 -19.30
N HIS A 25 0.72 -2.65 -19.01
CA HIS A 25 1.88 -3.42 -19.45
C HIS A 25 1.80 -4.87 -18.99
N ALA A 26 1.41 -5.14 -17.74
CA ALA A 26 1.30 -6.50 -17.23
C ALA A 26 0.21 -7.32 -17.95
N VAL A 27 -0.95 -6.72 -18.22
CA VAL A 27 -2.05 -7.39 -18.95
C VAL A 27 -1.64 -7.69 -20.39
N LEU A 28 -0.97 -6.76 -21.07
CA LEU A 28 -0.50 -6.97 -22.44
C LEU A 28 0.57 -8.08 -22.51
N LEU A 29 1.56 -8.03 -21.62
CA LEU A 29 2.67 -8.98 -21.61
C LEU A 29 2.20 -10.38 -21.22
N THR A 30 1.26 -10.52 -20.28
CA THR A 30 0.75 -11.84 -19.87
C THR A 30 0.11 -12.63 -21.00
N ASN A 31 -0.41 -11.96 -22.03
CA ASN A 31 -0.98 -12.65 -23.19
C ASN A 31 0.05 -13.05 -24.25
N ASN A 32 1.32 -12.65 -24.10
CA ASN A 32 2.39 -13.01 -25.01
C ASN A 32 3.11 -14.29 -24.56
N LEU A 33 2.90 -15.38 -25.31
CA LEU A 33 3.51 -16.69 -25.03
C LEU A 33 5.01 -16.76 -25.35
N ASP A 34 5.52 -15.84 -26.19
CA ASP A 34 6.94 -15.80 -26.56
C ASP A 34 7.84 -15.32 -25.41
N LEU A 35 7.22 -14.79 -24.35
CA LEU A 35 7.89 -14.34 -23.13
C LEU A 35 7.93 -15.42 -22.03
N ALA A 36 7.67 -16.68 -22.38
CA ALA A 36 7.77 -17.78 -21.45
C ALA A 36 9.19 -17.92 -20.88
N GLY A 37 9.32 -18.12 -19.56
CA GLY A 37 10.62 -18.25 -18.90
C GLY A 37 11.37 -16.93 -18.65
N GLN A 38 10.83 -15.78 -19.06
CA GLN A 38 11.45 -14.47 -18.84
C GLN A 38 11.26 -13.96 -17.42
N THR A 39 12.14 -13.03 -17.04
CA THR A 39 12.11 -12.31 -15.77
C THR A 39 11.36 -10.99 -15.90
N PHE A 40 10.46 -10.70 -14.97
CA PHE A 40 9.70 -9.45 -14.94
C PHE A 40 9.92 -8.68 -13.64
N VAL A 41 10.05 -7.36 -13.73
CA VAL A 41 10.32 -6.46 -12.60
C VAL A 41 9.26 -5.37 -12.54
N VAL A 42 8.57 -5.19 -11.41
CA VAL A 42 7.61 -4.08 -11.26
C VAL A 42 8.36 -2.82 -10.86
N GLU A 43 8.41 -1.83 -11.76
CA GLU A 43 9.09 -0.56 -11.53
C GLU A 43 8.16 0.53 -11.00
N LYS A 44 6.92 0.54 -11.49
CA LYS A 44 5.93 1.57 -11.12
C LYS A 44 4.55 0.96 -10.98
N VAL A 45 3.82 1.41 -9.98
CA VAL A 45 2.43 1.00 -9.78
C VAL A 45 1.64 2.14 -9.16
N GLN A 46 0.48 2.43 -9.74
CA GLN A 46 -0.52 3.29 -9.09
C GLN A 46 -1.18 2.50 -7.96
N VAL A 47 -1.34 3.07 -6.77
CA VAL A 47 -1.86 2.35 -5.59
C VAL A 47 -3.18 1.64 -5.90
N ARG A 48 -4.13 2.32 -6.57
CA ARG A 48 -5.41 1.73 -7.01
C ARG A 48 -5.25 0.45 -7.84
N GLN A 49 -4.23 0.38 -8.68
CA GLN A 49 -4.00 -0.72 -9.61
C GLN A 49 -3.23 -1.90 -8.99
N ALA A 50 -2.61 -1.70 -7.82
CA ALA A 50 -1.73 -2.71 -7.21
C ALA A 50 -2.41 -4.06 -6.93
N PRO A 51 -3.67 -4.13 -6.43
CA PRO A 51 -4.35 -5.42 -6.25
C PRO A 51 -4.51 -6.20 -7.56
N ALA A 52 -4.95 -5.54 -8.62
CA ALA A 52 -5.13 -6.15 -9.94
C ALA A 52 -3.78 -6.58 -10.55
N LEU A 53 -2.73 -5.75 -10.40
CA LEU A 53 -1.40 -6.08 -10.87
C LEU A 53 -0.85 -7.32 -10.15
N LEU A 54 -1.05 -7.41 -8.83
CA LEU A 54 -0.66 -8.57 -8.04
C LEU A 54 -1.37 -9.84 -8.53
N GLU A 55 -2.67 -9.76 -8.81
CA GLU A 55 -3.44 -10.90 -9.33
C GLU A 55 -2.95 -11.35 -10.72
N VAL A 56 -2.69 -10.41 -11.64
CA VAL A 56 -2.15 -10.70 -12.97
C VAL A 56 -0.81 -11.43 -12.87
N ILE A 57 0.09 -10.94 -12.00
CA ILE A 57 1.40 -11.57 -11.75
C ILE A 57 1.23 -12.97 -11.17
N GLN A 58 0.38 -13.14 -10.15
CA GLN A 58 0.11 -14.45 -9.53
C GLN A 58 -0.42 -15.47 -10.55
N ARG A 59 -1.39 -15.07 -11.39
CA ARG A 59 -1.93 -15.93 -12.44
C ARG A 59 -0.87 -16.32 -13.47
N ALA A 60 0.02 -15.40 -13.84
CA ALA A 60 1.08 -15.65 -14.81
C ALA A 60 2.15 -16.61 -14.28
N VAL A 61 2.53 -16.47 -13.01
CA VAL A 61 3.48 -17.36 -12.31
C VAL A 61 2.92 -18.78 -12.21
N CYS A 62 1.65 -18.93 -11.84
CA CYS A 62 1.01 -20.23 -11.65
C CYS A 62 0.61 -20.93 -12.98
N HIS A 63 0.77 -20.28 -14.14
CA HIS A 63 0.27 -20.82 -15.40
C HIS A 63 1.23 -21.87 -16.03
N PRO A 64 0.78 -23.12 -16.24
CA PRO A 64 1.65 -24.26 -16.57
C PRO A 64 2.38 -24.14 -17.93
N LYS A 65 1.80 -23.41 -18.88
CA LYS A 65 2.40 -23.18 -20.21
C LYS A 65 3.22 -21.89 -20.33
N ARG A 66 3.05 -20.93 -19.41
CA ARG A 66 3.73 -19.63 -19.49
C ARG A 66 5.06 -19.67 -18.74
N LYS A 67 5.12 -20.40 -17.61
CA LYS A 67 6.35 -20.59 -16.81
C LYS A 67 7.14 -19.27 -16.64
N TRP A 68 6.44 -18.16 -16.41
CA TRP A 68 7.10 -16.88 -16.16
C TRP A 68 7.99 -17.03 -14.95
N VAL A 69 9.28 -16.73 -15.11
CA VAL A 69 10.21 -16.70 -13.98
C VAL A 69 10.16 -15.29 -13.46
N VAL A 70 9.09 -14.90 -12.76
CA VAL A 70 9.09 -13.60 -12.10
C VAL A 70 10.17 -13.67 -11.03
N ARG A 71 11.32 -13.04 -11.26
CA ARG A 71 12.20 -12.71 -10.14
C ARG A 71 11.41 -11.70 -9.34
N ILE A 72 11.20 -12.06 -8.09
CA ILE A 72 10.38 -11.34 -7.14
C ILE A 72 11.33 -10.60 -6.18
N PRO A 73 12.15 -9.62 -6.60
CA PRO A 73 12.92 -8.87 -5.62
C PRO A 73 12.00 -7.97 -4.77
N ASN A 74 10.74 -7.72 -5.19
CA ASN A 74 9.89 -6.69 -4.58
C ASN A 74 8.37 -7.05 -4.43
N THR A 75 7.94 -8.33 -4.41
CA THR A 75 6.50 -8.60 -4.16
C THR A 75 6.03 -8.15 -2.79
N LEU A 76 6.91 -8.13 -1.79
CA LEU A 76 6.54 -7.66 -0.45
C LEU A 76 6.06 -6.20 -0.52
N LYS A 77 6.80 -5.34 -1.23
CA LYS A 77 6.38 -3.95 -1.51
C LYS A 77 5.07 -3.91 -2.27
N LEU A 78 4.91 -4.68 -3.36
CA LEU A 78 3.66 -4.71 -4.12
C LEU A 78 2.47 -5.19 -3.28
N ARG A 79 2.65 -6.18 -2.40
CA ARG A 79 1.63 -6.65 -1.46
C ARG A 79 1.25 -5.57 -0.46
N HIS A 80 2.21 -4.82 0.08
CA HIS A 80 1.92 -3.68 0.94
C HIS A 80 1.15 -2.58 0.21
N ILE A 81 1.49 -2.27 -1.04
CA ILE A 81 0.74 -1.30 -1.85
C ILE A 81 -0.69 -1.80 -2.12
N ALA A 82 -0.85 -3.08 -2.45
CA ALA A 82 -2.17 -3.68 -2.63
C ALA A 82 -3.00 -3.66 -1.34
N ARG A 83 -2.36 -3.91 -0.18
CA ARG A 83 -2.97 -3.79 1.15
C ARG A 83 -3.47 -2.37 1.40
N ILE A 84 -2.66 -1.35 1.12
CA ILE A 84 -3.09 0.07 1.24
C ILE A 84 -4.34 0.32 0.40
N SER A 85 -4.35 -0.10 -0.87
CA SER A 85 -5.51 0.06 -1.74
C SER A 85 -6.77 -0.57 -1.16
N ASN A 86 -6.68 -1.85 -0.76
CA ASN A 86 -7.81 -2.57 -0.20
C ASN A 86 -8.33 -1.95 1.12
N GLU A 87 -7.43 -1.50 2.00
CA GLU A 87 -7.80 -0.87 3.26
C GLU A 87 -8.51 0.48 3.04
N ILE A 88 -8.08 1.26 2.06
CA ILE A 88 -8.76 2.50 1.67
C ILE A 88 -10.19 2.19 1.19
N GLU A 89 -10.34 1.17 0.32
CA GLU A 89 -11.66 0.74 -0.16
C GLU A 89 -12.55 0.28 1.01
N VAL A 90 -12.02 -0.44 2.00
CA VAL A 90 -12.79 -0.81 3.21
C VAL A 90 -13.20 0.43 4.02
N VAL A 91 -12.30 1.39 4.23
CA VAL A 91 -12.64 2.64 4.95
C VAL A 91 -13.76 3.38 4.23
N VAL A 92 -13.69 3.51 2.91
CA VAL A 92 -14.65 4.26 2.10
C VAL A 92 -15.98 3.54 1.96
N ALA A 93 -15.98 2.23 1.70
CA ALA A 93 -17.18 1.46 1.42
C ALA A 93 -17.90 0.95 2.67
N VAL A 94 -17.19 0.80 3.79
CA VAL A 94 -17.74 0.19 5.01
C VAL A 94 -17.73 1.16 6.19
N VAL A 95 -16.56 1.66 6.57
CA VAL A 95 -16.38 2.41 7.83
C VAL A 95 -17.05 3.78 7.78
N ILE A 96 -16.84 4.55 6.71
CA ILE A 96 -17.45 5.88 6.54
C ILE A 96 -18.99 5.78 6.47
N PRO A 97 -19.60 4.89 5.67
CA PRO A 97 -21.05 4.69 5.67
C PRO A 97 -21.62 4.31 7.03
N GLN A 98 -20.90 3.51 7.83
CA GLN A 98 -21.29 3.22 9.22
C GLN A 98 -21.33 4.49 10.07
N LEU A 99 -20.29 5.31 10.01
CA LEU A 99 -20.21 6.59 10.74
C LEU A 99 -21.17 7.67 10.21
N LEU A 100 -21.64 7.56 8.97
CA LEU A 100 -22.70 8.42 8.45
C LEU A 100 -24.07 8.06 9.02
N ARG A 101 -24.30 6.79 9.40
CA ARG A 101 -25.54 6.35 10.07
C ARG A 101 -25.52 6.69 11.56
N ASP A 102 -24.37 6.47 12.20
CA ASP A 102 -24.13 6.81 13.60
C ASP A 102 -22.75 7.43 13.77
N ASN A 103 -22.73 8.76 13.93
CA ASN A 103 -21.52 9.57 13.88
C ASN A 103 -20.69 9.55 15.16
N VAL A 104 -21.15 8.84 16.19
CA VAL A 104 -20.42 8.61 17.43
C VAL A 104 -20.23 7.12 17.70
N ASP A 105 -20.42 6.25 16.69
CA ASP A 105 -20.23 4.81 16.84
C ASP A 105 -18.76 4.48 17.22
N PRO A 106 -18.51 3.92 18.41
CA PRO A 106 -17.17 3.59 18.87
C PRO A 106 -16.52 2.51 18.01
N THR A 107 -17.31 1.64 17.36
CA THR A 107 -16.79 0.59 16.48
C THR A 107 -16.23 1.19 15.19
N GLY A 108 -17.00 2.06 14.52
CA GLY A 108 -16.51 2.83 13.38
C GLY A 108 -15.26 3.64 13.71
N ALA A 109 -15.20 4.28 14.89
CA ALA A 109 -14.03 5.02 15.34
C ALA A 109 -12.79 4.14 15.57
N ARG A 110 -12.94 2.95 16.18
CA ARG A 110 -11.86 1.96 16.33
C ARG A 110 -11.32 1.51 14.97
N LEU A 111 -12.22 1.21 14.03
CA LEU A 111 -11.85 0.80 12.68
C LEU A 111 -11.09 1.91 11.93
N LEU A 112 -11.53 3.18 12.02
CA LEU A 112 -10.79 4.30 11.44
C LEU A 112 -9.36 4.38 11.99
N ARG A 113 -9.20 4.26 13.31
CA ARG A 113 -7.88 4.27 13.95
C ARG A 113 -7.02 3.11 13.44
N ARG A 114 -7.56 1.88 13.45
CA ARG A 114 -6.87 0.67 12.98
C ARG A 114 -6.37 0.81 11.54
N TYR A 115 -7.26 1.18 10.61
CA TYR A 115 -6.88 1.32 9.21
C TYR A 115 -5.92 2.49 8.96
N ALA A 116 -6.07 3.61 9.66
CA ALA A 116 -5.13 4.71 9.57
C ALA A 116 -3.69 4.31 9.96
N TRP A 117 -3.55 3.55 11.05
CA TRP A 117 -2.24 3.00 11.46
C TRP A 117 -1.71 1.97 10.46
N SER A 118 -2.56 1.04 10.02
CA SER A 118 -2.19 -0.02 9.08
C SER A 118 -1.71 0.55 7.73
N ILE A 119 -2.42 1.53 7.16
CA ILE A 119 -2.03 2.24 5.94
C ILE A 119 -0.67 2.92 6.11
N CYS A 120 -0.46 3.63 7.23
CA CYS A 120 0.83 4.29 7.50
C CYS A 120 1.97 3.28 7.66
N HIS A 121 1.70 2.15 8.32
CA HIS A 121 2.69 1.10 8.54
C HIS A 121 3.09 0.42 7.22
N ALA A 122 2.11 0.07 6.39
CA ALA A 122 2.34 -0.48 5.06
C ALA A 122 3.11 0.51 4.17
N ALA A 123 2.76 1.80 4.19
CA ALA A 123 3.47 2.84 3.43
C ALA A 123 4.94 2.96 3.87
N ARG A 124 5.22 2.87 5.17
CA ARG A 124 6.60 2.83 5.70
C ARG A 124 7.39 1.62 5.19
N LYS A 125 6.76 0.44 5.11
CA LYS A 125 7.41 -0.77 4.57
C LYS A 125 7.69 -0.68 3.07
N VAL A 126 6.87 0.07 2.32
CA VAL A 126 7.10 0.31 0.89
C VAL A 126 8.28 1.24 0.64
N ASP A 127 8.31 2.40 1.32
CA ASP A 127 9.41 3.36 1.18
C ASP A 127 10.74 2.80 1.72
N GLY A 128 10.67 1.92 2.72
CA GLY A 128 11.81 1.48 3.50
C GLY A 128 12.25 2.57 4.49
N ALA A 129 13.00 2.18 5.53
CA ALA A 129 13.73 3.16 6.32
C ALA A 129 14.98 3.55 5.52
N PRO A 130 15.19 4.83 5.14
CA PRO A 130 16.49 5.24 4.65
C PRO A 130 17.49 5.09 5.79
N ARG A 131 18.20 3.95 5.84
CA ARG A 131 19.37 3.78 6.70
C ARG A 131 20.52 4.52 6.04
N ILE A 132 20.64 5.81 6.33
CA ILE A 132 21.87 6.55 6.04
C ILE A 132 22.85 6.24 7.20
N PRO A 133 23.98 5.56 6.95
CA PRO A 133 24.96 5.29 8.00
C PRO A 133 25.40 6.60 8.67
N GLY A 134 25.27 6.69 9.99
CA GLY A 134 25.64 7.88 10.76
C GLY A 134 24.56 8.96 10.89
N VAL A 135 23.36 8.78 10.30
CA VAL A 135 22.22 9.69 10.48
C VAL A 135 21.11 8.95 11.21
N SER A 136 20.80 9.37 12.44
CA SER A 136 19.76 8.79 13.30
C SER A 136 18.33 9.20 12.91
N VAL A 137 18.17 9.96 11.83
CA VAL A 137 16.87 10.48 11.39
C VAL A 137 16.30 9.55 10.33
N SER A 138 15.28 8.78 10.71
CA SER A 138 14.41 8.08 9.76
C SER A 138 13.67 9.13 8.93
N VAL A 139 14.20 9.47 7.76
CA VAL A 139 13.49 10.35 6.81
C VAL A 139 12.28 9.60 6.28
N ARG A 140 11.08 10.17 6.42
CA ARG A 140 9.88 9.59 5.81
C ARG A 140 10.04 9.63 4.30
N GLY A 141 9.86 8.48 3.64
CA GLY A 141 9.77 8.46 2.19
C GLY A 141 8.49 9.13 1.68
N PRO A 142 8.37 9.29 0.35
CA PRO A 142 7.27 10.00 -0.27
C PRO A 142 5.90 9.38 0.01
N LEU A 143 5.75 8.05 -0.09
CA LEU A 143 4.46 7.38 0.11
C LEU A 143 4.04 7.45 1.58
N TRP A 144 4.97 7.21 2.51
CA TRP A 144 4.71 7.27 3.95
C TRP A 144 4.35 8.68 4.40
N SER A 145 4.99 9.71 3.85
CA SER A 145 4.63 11.10 4.13
C SER A 145 3.18 11.39 3.72
N LEU A 146 2.82 11.01 2.49
CA LEU A 146 1.45 11.19 1.99
C LEU A 146 0.43 10.38 2.80
N ALA A 147 0.76 9.13 3.14
CA ALA A 147 -0.09 8.26 3.95
C ALA A 147 -0.33 8.83 5.35
N ALA A 148 0.72 9.36 5.99
CA ALA A 148 0.60 9.98 7.30
C ALA A 148 -0.27 11.24 7.27
N ASP A 149 -0.18 12.04 6.21
CA ASP A 149 -1.03 13.22 6.04
C ASP A 149 -2.50 12.83 5.80
N ALA A 150 -2.74 11.83 4.94
CA ALA A 150 -4.06 11.30 4.65
C ALA A 150 -4.72 10.62 5.87
N ALA A 151 -3.92 10.03 6.78
CA ALA A 151 -4.37 9.38 8.00
C ALA A 151 -4.76 10.35 9.13
N LYS A 152 -4.21 11.57 9.16
CA LYS A 152 -4.46 12.55 10.25
C LYS A 152 -5.95 12.81 10.51
N PRO A 153 -6.81 13.04 9.49
CA PRO A 153 -8.24 13.27 9.73
C PRO A 153 -8.95 12.05 10.35
N LEU A 154 -8.58 10.83 9.95
CA LEU A 154 -9.15 9.59 10.47
C LEU A 154 -8.79 9.42 11.96
N LEU A 155 -7.51 9.58 12.30
CA LEU A 155 -7.03 9.51 13.68
C LEU A 155 -7.68 10.57 14.55
N ARG A 156 -7.76 11.81 14.06
CA ARG A 156 -8.38 12.92 14.78
C ARG A 156 -9.86 12.69 15.03
N TYR A 157 -10.60 12.22 14.03
CA TYR A 157 -12.02 11.89 14.19
C TYR A 157 -12.20 10.79 15.25
N SER A 158 -11.42 9.70 15.16
CA SER A 158 -11.51 8.61 16.13
C SER A 158 -11.27 9.05 17.57
N ALA A 159 -10.25 9.89 17.82
CA ALA A 159 -9.95 10.43 19.15
C ALA A 159 -11.10 11.29 19.70
N TYR A 160 -11.79 12.04 18.85
CA TYR A 160 -12.93 12.83 19.29
C TYR A 160 -14.16 12.00 19.60
N VAL A 161 -14.38 10.88 18.92
CA VAL A 161 -15.46 9.95 19.30
C VAL A 161 -15.21 9.40 20.71
N PHE A 162 -13.99 8.95 21.01
CA PHE A 162 -13.67 8.41 22.35
C PHE A 162 -13.70 9.45 23.47
N SER A 163 -13.36 10.71 23.18
CA SER A 163 -13.39 11.79 24.18
C SER A 163 -14.76 12.47 24.32
N ALA A 164 -15.74 12.13 23.48
CA ALA A 164 -17.12 12.66 23.49
C ALA A 164 -17.22 14.20 23.63
N ASN A 165 -16.25 14.95 23.12
CA ASN A 165 -16.07 16.38 23.40
C ASN A 165 -16.48 17.31 22.23
N ARG A 166 -17.29 16.80 21.31
CA ARG A 166 -17.78 17.52 20.13
C ARG A 166 -19.29 17.43 19.99
N SER A 167 -19.86 18.43 19.32
CA SER A 167 -21.28 18.44 19.01
C SER A 167 -21.59 17.47 17.86
N LYS A 168 -22.84 16.98 17.82
CA LYS A 168 -23.34 16.16 16.70
C LYS A 168 -23.07 16.78 15.33
N ALA A 169 -23.36 18.09 15.18
CA ALA A 169 -23.11 18.85 13.96
C ALA A 169 -21.62 18.86 13.56
N TRP A 170 -20.71 18.86 14.55
CA TRP A 170 -19.28 18.74 14.27
C TRP A 170 -18.95 17.37 13.68
N TYR A 171 -19.48 16.27 14.22
CA TYR A 171 -19.20 14.93 13.67
C TYR A 171 -19.76 14.76 12.26
N GLU A 172 -20.99 15.23 12.00
CA GLU A 172 -21.60 15.20 10.65
C GLU A 172 -20.76 15.99 9.62
N ALA A 173 -20.29 17.17 10.00
CA ALA A 173 -19.47 18.01 9.12
C ALA A 173 -18.06 17.45 8.86
N ASN A 174 -17.56 16.54 9.71
CA ASN A 174 -16.20 16.02 9.60
C ASN A 174 -16.14 14.59 9.04
N VAL A 175 -17.17 13.75 9.23
CA VAL A 175 -17.19 12.39 8.66
C VAL A 175 -17.17 12.42 7.13
N THR A 176 -17.85 13.39 6.51
CA THR A 176 -17.89 13.57 5.05
C THR A 176 -16.55 13.97 4.43
N LYS A 177 -15.62 14.49 5.24
CA LYS A 177 -14.28 14.89 4.81
C LYS A 177 -13.27 13.75 4.84
N LEU A 178 -13.60 12.62 5.46
CA LEU A 178 -12.68 11.49 5.64
C LEU A 178 -12.38 10.79 4.31
N ALA A 179 -13.40 10.58 3.48
CA ALA A 179 -13.27 9.90 2.18
C ALA A 179 -12.28 10.63 1.25
N PRO A 180 -12.48 11.92 0.91
CA PRO A 180 -11.55 12.63 0.02
C PRO A 180 -10.13 12.75 0.60
N ALA A 181 -9.99 12.77 1.93
CA ALA A 181 -8.69 12.81 2.57
C ALA A 181 -7.87 11.53 2.35
N ILE A 182 -8.51 10.36 2.37
CA ILE A 182 -7.81 9.07 2.25
C ILE A 182 -7.71 8.58 0.80
N THR A 183 -8.69 8.89 -0.05
CA THR A 183 -8.69 8.43 -1.46
C THR A 183 -7.59 9.05 -2.31
N VAL A 184 -6.99 10.16 -1.88
CA VAL A 184 -5.82 10.77 -2.54
C VAL A 184 -4.66 9.78 -2.73
N LEU A 185 -4.54 8.81 -1.81
CA LEU A 185 -3.51 7.77 -1.88
C LEU A 185 -3.72 6.84 -3.08
N LEU A 186 -4.96 6.60 -3.50
CA LEU A 186 -5.27 5.66 -4.59
C LEU A 186 -4.66 6.10 -5.91
N ASP A 187 -4.53 7.40 -6.13
CA ASP A 187 -4.03 7.95 -7.38
C ASP A 187 -2.51 8.13 -7.39
N TYR A 188 -1.86 7.92 -6.25
CA TYR A 188 -0.41 8.02 -6.11
C TYR A 188 0.31 6.91 -6.90
N VAL A 189 1.35 7.28 -7.65
CA VAL A 189 2.21 6.34 -8.38
C VAL A 189 3.47 6.09 -7.56
N VAL A 190 3.60 4.86 -7.08
CA VAL A 190 4.78 4.40 -6.34
C VAL A 190 5.85 3.99 -7.34
N ASN A 191 7.02 4.61 -7.25
CA ASN A 191 8.23 4.11 -7.90
C ASN A 191 8.86 3.05 -6.98
N ILE A 192 9.02 1.84 -7.49
CA ILE A 192 9.67 0.73 -6.79
C ILE A 192 11.09 0.63 -7.36
N PRO A 193 12.09 1.30 -6.75
CA PRO A 193 13.45 1.26 -7.29
C PRO A 193 13.98 -0.18 -7.30
N TYR A 194 14.72 -0.50 -8.34
CA TYR A 194 15.47 -1.74 -8.45
C TYR A 194 16.63 -1.69 -7.44
N SER A 195 16.47 -2.30 -6.27
CA SER A 195 17.57 -2.49 -5.32
C SER A 195 17.86 -3.97 -5.14
N PHE A 196 19.08 -4.38 -5.48
CA PHE A 196 19.61 -5.74 -5.30
C PHE A 196 19.93 -6.06 -3.83
N THR A 197 19.55 -5.21 -2.88
CA THR A 197 19.74 -5.51 -1.47
C THR A 197 18.76 -6.61 -1.10
N VAL A 198 19.27 -7.82 -0.96
CA VAL A 198 18.65 -8.88 -0.15
C VAL A 198 18.32 -8.21 1.17
N ASP A 199 17.06 -7.82 1.36
CA ASP A 199 16.57 -7.38 2.66
C ASP A 199 16.82 -8.57 3.57
N ALA A 200 17.86 -8.45 4.38
CA ALA A 200 18.20 -9.43 5.40
C ALA A 200 16.96 -9.57 6.26
N ALA A 201 16.35 -10.75 6.20
CA ALA A 201 15.24 -11.22 7.02
C ALA A 201 14.64 -10.11 7.88
N ASP A 202 13.69 -9.36 7.30
CA ASP A 202 12.70 -8.69 8.13
C ASP A 202 12.03 -9.85 8.87
N ASP A 203 12.36 -10.00 10.15
CA ASP A 203 11.67 -10.93 11.04
C ASP A 203 10.18 -10.66 10.87
N ASP A 204 9.50 -11.59 10.20
CA ASP A 204 8.05 -11.73 10.14
C ASP A 204 7.58 -12.06 11.56
N ASP A 205 7.65 -11.07 12.46
CA ASP A 205 6.84 -11.07 13.67
C ASP A 205 5.49 -10.44 13.30
N ASP A 206 4.75 -11.16 12.44
CA ASP A 206 3.29 -11.08 12.33
C ASP A 206 2.67 -11.70 13.61
N SER A 207 3.11 -11.24 14.79
CA SER A 207 2.32 -11.42 16.01
C SER A 207 1.17 -10.43 15.94
N ASP A 208 0.04 -10.94 15.45
CA ASP A 208 -1.30 -10.47 15.76
C ASP A 208 -1.53 -10.51 17.29
N ASN A 209 -0.83 -9.66 18.05
CA ASN A 209 -1.23 -9.35 19.41
C ASN A 209 -2.34 -8.29 19.33
N ASP A 210 -3.55 -8.80 19.07
CA ASP A 210 -4.78 -8.26 19.64
C ASP A 210 -4.57 -8.16 21.17
N ASP A 211 -4.02 -7.04 21.63
CA ASP A 211 -4.27 -6.56 22.99
C ASP A 211 -5.02 -5.24 22.87
N GLY A 212 -6.33 -5.40 22.63
CA GLY A 212 -7.31 -4.49 23.19
C GLY A 212 -7.26 -4.58 24.71
N GLY A 213 -6.25 -3.94 25.31
CA GLY A 213 -6.24 -3.63 26.73
C GLY A 213 -7.22 -2.51 26.99
N ASP A 214 -8.44 -2.89 27.36
CA ASP A 214 -9.25 -2.12 28.31
C ASP A 214 -8.44 -2.08 29.62
N ASP A 215 -7.82 -0.93 29.92
CA ASP A 215 -7.45 -0.58 31.29
C ASP A 215 -8.36 0.60 31.69
N ASP A 216 -9.56 0.25 32.14
CA ASP A 216 -10.29 1.04 33.12
C ASP A 216 -9.68 0.77 34.50
N ASP A 217 -9.65 1.82 35.31
CA ASP A 217 -9.45 1.85 36.76
C ASP A 217 -8.06 1.54 37.34
N GLU A 218 -7.32 2.60 37.70
CA GLU A 218 -7.01 2.96 39.08
C GLU A 218 -5.86 3.97 39.10
N HIS A 219 -6.15 5.22 39.45
CA HIS A 219 -5.47 5.94 40.53
C HIS A 219 -6.08 7.34 40.66
N MET A 220 -6.96 7.46 41.65
CA MET A 220 -7.09 8.71 42.40
C MET A 220 -5.74 9.04 43.02
N GLU A 221 -5.22 10.22 42.74
CA GLU A 221 -4.70 11.21 43.70
C GLU A 221 -4.52 12.57 43.02
#